data_AF-A0A971VJT3-F1
#
_entry.id   AF-A0A971VJT3-F1
#
_cell.length_a   1.000
_cell.length_b   1.000
_cell.length_c   1.000
_cell.angle_alpha   90.00
_cell.angle_beta   90.00
_cell.angle_gamma   90.00
#
_symmetry.space_group_name_H-M   'P 1'
#
loop_
_entity.id
_entity.type
_entity.pdbx_description
1 polymer ?
#
loop_
_entity_poly.entity_id
_entity_poly.type
_entity_poly.pdbx_seq_one_letter_code
_entity_poly.pdbx_strand_id
1 'polypeptide(L)'
;MKAPKFPSYKEVVEKKKPQAERLTKAQWKALEENKNEIRKEQHKESDKNRILSTTIAFRVSEEDREKIFAKIALSGLSRQEYMTKAILEAPIQVAATQNVIAKCRSSLQSIHEELCRLSSYKDLSEAKQSELETILEIIKAAIKNAPST
;
A
#
# COMPACT_ATOMS: atom_id res chain seq x y z
N MET A 1 27.08 -42.33 -29.76
CA MET A 1 26.54 -41.11 -30.41
C MET A 1 27.72 -40.27 -30.90
N LYS A 2 27.72 -39.74 -32.13
CA LYS A 2 28.81 -38.90 -32.64
C LYS A 2 28.72 -37.51 -32.01
N ALA A 3 29.86 -36.95 -31.60
CA ALA A 3 29.92 -35.62 -31.01
C ALA A 3 29.42 -34.55 -32.01
N PRO A 4 28.66 -33.55 -31.55
CA PRO A 4 28.22 -32.46 -32.41
C PRO A 4 29.45 -31.72 -32.96
N LYS A 5 29.51 -31.53 -34.28
CA LYS A 5 30.57 -30.74 -34.92
C LYS A 5 30.35 -29.27 -34.57
N PHE A 6 31.22 -28.72 -33.73
CA PHE A 6 31.27 -27.30 -33.49
C PHE A 6 31.79 -26.57 -34.74
N PRO A 7 31.25 -25.38 -35.07
CA PRO A 7 31.74 -24.61 -36.19
C PRO A 7 33.21 -24.26 -36.01
N SER A 8 33.98 -24.31 -37.09
CA SER A 8 35.39 -23.92 -37.08
C SER A 8 35.53 -22.45 -36.68
N TYR A 9 36.59 -22.08 -35.97
CA TYR A 9 36.81 -20.69 -35.53
C TYR A 9 36.72 -19.69 -36.70
N LYS A 10 37.19 -20.07 -37.88
CA LYS A 10 37.07 -19.27 -39.12
C LYS A 10 35.62 -19.11 -39.57
N GLU A 11 34.81 -20.17 -39.49
CA GLU A 11 33.38 -20.15 -39.81
C GLU A 11 32.57 -19.27 -38.85
N VAL A 12 32.97 -19.21 -37.57
CA VAL A 12 32.31 -18.34 -36.58
C VAL A 12 32.63 -16.87 -36.85
N VAL A 13 33.86 -16.58 -37.28
CA VAL A 13 34.31 -15.21 -37.57
C VAL A 13 33.74 -14.68 -38.89
N GLU A 14 33.57 -15.53 -39.90
CA GLU A 14 32.98 -15.15 -41.20
C GLU A 14 31.45 -15.04 -41.16
N LYS A 15 30.78 -15.63 -40.17
CA LYS A 15 29.35 -15.39 -39.91
C LYS A 15 29.16 -13.92 -39.53
N LYS A 16 28.83 -13.08 -40.51
CA LYS A 16 28.36 -11.71 -40.27
C LYS A 16 27.25 -11.77 -39.22
N LYS A 17 27.47 -11.11 -38.07
CA LYS A 17 26.38 -10.84 -37.13
C LYS A 17 25.24 -10.22 -37.93
N PRO A 18 23.99 -10.68 -37.79
CA PRO A 18 22.87 -10.03 -38.45
C PRO A 18 22.96 -8.54 -38.11
N GLN A 19 23.03 -7.71 -39.14
CA GLN A 19 23.15 -6.28 -38.97
C GLN A 19 21.81 -5.80 -38.45
N ALA A 20 21.65 -5.77 -37.12
CA ALA A 20 20.43 -5.30 -36.49
C ALA A 20 20.19 -3.87 -36.98
N GLU A 21 19.10 -3.67 -37.73
CA GLU A 21 18.69 -2.36 -38.18
C GLU A 21 18.58 -1.46 -36.94
N ARG A 22 19.40 -0.40 -36.92
CA ARG A 22 19.41 0.53 -35.80
C ARG A 22 18.09 1.29 -35.82
N LEU A 23 17.19 0.93 -34.91
CA LEU A 23 15.95 1.65 -34.71
C LEU A 23 16.27 3.14 -34.50
N THR A 24 15.46 3.98 -35.12
CA THR A 24 15.52 5.43 -34.89
C THR A 24 15.13 5.72 -33.44
N LYS A 25 15.54 6.88 -32.92
CA LYS A 25 15.25 7.28 -31.53
C LYS A 25 13.75 7.25 -31.20
N ALA A 26 12.90 7.59 -32.17
CA ALA A 26 11.44 7.55 -32.02
C ALA A 26 10.91 6.12 -31.92
N GLN A 27 11.41 5.20 -32.75
CA GLN A 27 11.03 3.78 -32.70
C GLN A 27 11.50 3.12 -31.39
N TRP A 28 12.70 3.45 -30.90
CA TRP A 28 13.17 3.01 -29.57
C TRP A 28 12.25 3.49 -28.46
N LYS A 29 11.88 4.77 -28.49
CA LYS A 29 11.01 5.36 -27.46
C LYS A 29 9.63 4.71 -27.45
N ALA A 30 9.03 4.50 -28.63
CA ALA A 30 7.74 3.82 -28.76
C ALA A 30 7.81 2.35 -28.29
N LEU A 31 8.92 1.66 -28.57
CA LEU A 31 9.13 0.28 -28.12
C LEU A 31 9.32 0.19 -26.60
N GLU A 32 10.00 1.16 -25.99
CA GLU A 32 10.17 1.23 -24.53
C GLU A 32 8.86 1.60 -23.82
N GLU A 33 8.07 2.53 -24.39
CA GLU A 33 6.73 2.85 -23.90
C GLU A 33 5.82 1.62 -23.96
N ASN A 34 5.78 0.91 -25.09
CA ASN A 34 5.00 -0.32 -25.23
C ASN A 34 5.45 -1.40 -24.21
N LYS A 35 6.76 -1.59 -24.03
CA LYS A 35 7.29 -2.48 -22.98
C LYS A 35 6.83 -2.07 -21.59
N ASN A 36 6.81 -0.78 -21.29
CA ASN A 36 6.36 -0.27 -20.00
C ASN A 36 4.86 -0.46 -19.80
N GLU A 37 4.05 -0.28 -20.85
CA GLU A 37 2.61 -0.57 -20.79
C GLU A 37 2.36 -2.08 -20.60
N ILE A 38 3.08 -2.96 -21.30
CA ILE A 38 3.00 -4.41 -21.08
C ILE A 38 3.38 -4.76 -19.63
N ARG A 39 4.47 -4.19 -19.10
CA ARG A 39 4.89 -4.40 -17.70
C ARG A 39 3.81 -3.93 -16.72
N LYS A 40 3.21 -2.76 -16.95
CA LYS A 40 2.13 -2.22 -16.11
C LYS A 40 0.90 -3.11 -16.13
N GLU A 41 0.47 -3.57 -17.32
CA GLU A 41 -0.73 -4.40 -17.44
C GLU A 41 -0.51 -5.79 -16.82
N GLN A 42 0.70 -6.37 -16.95
CA GLN A 42 1.09 -7.59 -16.24
C GLN A 42 1.03 -7.42 -14.70
N HIS A 43 1.60 -6.33 -14.18
CA HIS A 43 1.53 -6.04 -12.74
C HIS A 43 0.09 -5.88 -12.26
N LYS A 44 -0.72 -5.11 -12.99
CA LYS A 44 -2.13 -4.87 -12.70
C LYS A 44 -2.95 -6.16 -12.72
N GLU A 45 -2.63 -7.11 -13.59
CA GLU A 45 -3.32 -8.41 -13.61
C GLU A 45 -2.91 -9.30 -12.42
N SER A 46 -1.64 -9.27 -12.01
CA SER A 46 -1.17 -9.98 -10.81
C SER A 46 -1.76 -9.42 -9.50
N ASP A 47 -2.01 -8.11 -9.43
CA ASP A 47 -2.50 -7.44 -8.23
C ASP A 47 -3.99 -7.71 -7.95
N LYS A 48 -4.78 -8.09 -8.97
CA LYS A 48 -6.23 -8.34 -8.85
C LYS A 48 -6.58 -9.48 -7.89
N ASN A 49 -5.66 -10.42 -7.64
CA ASN A 49 -5.88 -11.57 -6.76
C ASN A 49 -5.12 -11.47 -5.42
N ARG A 50 -4.52 -10.31 -5.10
CA ARG A 50 -3.73 -10.13 -3.88
C ARG A 50 -4.59 -9.54 -2.76
N ILE A 51 -4.80 -10.30 -1.68
CA ILE A 51 -5.60 -9.89 -0.51
C ILE A 51 -5.01 -8.64 0.18
N LEU A 52 -3.68 -8.51 0.21
CA LEU A 52 -2.96 -7.41 0.84
C LEU A 52 -2.16 -6.62 -0.20
N SER A 53 -2.84 -6.01 -1.16
CA SER A 53 -2.22 -5.30 -2.30
C SER A 53 -1.53 -3.97 -1.90
N THR A 54 -2.05 -3.27 -0.89
CA THR A 54 -1.55 -1.96 -0.46
C THR A 54 -0.27 -2.05 0.37
N THR A 55 0.73 -1.22 0.04
CA THR A 55 1.99 -1.11 0.79
C THR A 55 2.06 0.23 1.53
N ILE A 56 2.36 0.18 2.83
CA ILE A 56 2.62 1.36 3.67
C ILE A 56 4.10 1.33 4.08
N ALA A 57 4.84 2.39 3.78
CA ALA A 57 6.26 2.50 4.07
C ALA A 57 6.54 3.62 5.08
N PHE A 58 7.33 3.30 6.11
CA PHE A 58 7.75 4.25 7.15
C PHE A 58 9.26 4.45 7.10
N ARG A 59 9.70 5.67 7.43
CA ARG A 59 11.11 5.95 7.72
C ARG A 59 11.27 5.93 9.23
N VAL A 60 12.24 5.16 9.70
CA VAL A 60 12.53 4.98 11.13
C VAL A 60 14.02 5.17 11.36
N SER A 61 14.38 5.52 12.60
CA SER A 61 15.78 5.48 13.04
C SER A 61 16.27 4.04 13.11
N GLU A 62 17.59 3.85 13.15
CA GLU A 62 18.19 2.52 13.31
C GLU A 62 17.82 1.88 14.66
N GLU A 63 17.83 2.67 15.73
CA GLU A 63 17.42 2.21 17.06
C GLU A 63 15.96 1.75 17.11
N ASP A 64 15.06 2.51 16.46
CA ASP A 64 13.64 2.14 16.43
C ASP A 64 13.41 0.90 15.56
N ARG A 65 14.19 0.75 14.48
CA ARG A 65 14.21 -0.46 13.67
C ARG A 65 14.51 -1.67 14.56
N GLU A 66 15.61 -1.66 15.30
CA GLU A 66 15.99 -2.77 16.19
C GLU A 66 14.89 -3.11 17.21
N LYS A 67 14.30 -2.09 17.85
CA LYS A 67 13.19 -2.29 18.80
C LYS A 67 11.97 -2.94 18.14
N ILE A 68 11.59 -2.50 16.94
CA ILE A 68 10.47 -3.07 16.18
C ILE A 68 10.75 -4.54 15.85
N PHE A 69 11.95 -4.85 15.33
CA PHE A 69 12.32 -6.23 14.98
C PHE A 69 12.40 -7.15 16.20
N ALA A 70 12.88 -6.66 17.34
CA ALA A 70 12.87 -7.42 18.59
C ALA A 70 11.43 -7.76 19.04
N LYS A 71 10.50 -6.79 18.99
CA LYS A 71 9.09 -7.04 19.31
C LYS A 71 8.43 -8.04 18.35
N ILE A 72 8.72 -7.94 17.05
CA ILE A 72 8.22 -8.91 16.06
C ILE A 72 8.73 -10.31 16.40
N ALA A 73 10.02 -10.46 16.69
CA ALA A 73 10.62 -11.75 17.06
C ALA A 73 9.97 -12.35 18.31
N LEU A 74 9.71 -11.53 19.33
CA LEU A 74 9.03 -11.97 20.56
C LEU A 74 7.56 -12.35 20.32
N SER A 75 6.89 -11.72 19.36
CA SER A 75 5.47 -12.00 19.05
C SER A 75 5.25 -13.33 18.33
N GLY A 76 6.28 -13.88 17.67
CA GLY A 76 6.15 -15.07 16.82
C GLY A 76 5.33 -14.87 15.52
N LEU A 77 4.82 -13.67 15.26
CA LEU A 77 4.05 -13.34 14.07
C LEU A 77 4.95 -12.99 12.89
N SER A 78 4.41 -13.10 11.67
CA SER A 78 5.08 -12.50 10.52
C SER A 78 5.15 -10.98 10.67
N ARG A 79 6.15 -10.35 10.03
CA ARG A 79 6.31 -8.88 10.07
C ARG A 79 5.04 -8.15 9.62
N GLN A 80 4.38 -8.67 8.59
CA GLN A 80 3.17 -8.07 8.05
C GLN A 80 2.00 -8.17 9.04
N GLU A 81 1.75 -9.35 9.61
CA GLU A 81 0.67 -9.53 10.59
C GLU A 81 0.90 -8.73 11.86
N TYR A 82 2.13 -8.72 12.37
CA TYR A 82 2.50 -7.93 13.54
C TYR A 82 2.23 -6.44 13.30
N MET A 83 2.73 -5.89 12.19
CA MET A 83 2.58 -4.46 11.89
C MET A 83 1.12 -4.09 11.64
N THR A 84 0.36 -4.93 10.93
CA THR A 84 -1.07 -4.69 10.71
C THR A 84 -1.84 -4.67 12.04
N LYS A 85 -1.65 -5.67 12.91
CA LYS A 85 -2.29 -5.69 14.23
C LYS A 85 -1.86 -4.53 15.11
N ALA A 86 -0.55 -4.26 15.16
CA ALA A 86 0.00 -3.18 15.97
C ALA A 86 -0.54 -1.80 15.55
N ILE A 87 -0.81 -1.57 14.27
CA ILE A 87 -1.38 -0.31 13.77
C ILE A 87 -2.89 -0.25 14.06
N LEU A 88 -3.63 -1.33 13.81
CA LEU A 88 -5.09 -1.36 13.98
C LEU A 88 -5.54 -1.35 15.44
N GLU A 89 -4.78 -2.00 16.32
CA GLU A 89 -5.09 -2.13 17.75
C GLU A 89 -4.36 -1.08 18.60
N ALA A 90 -3.59 -0.17 17.97
CA ALA A 90 -2.89 0.87 18.69
C ALA A 90 -3.88 1.78 19.43
N PRO A 91 -3.66 2.06 20.73
CA PRO A 91 -4.48 3.03 21.44
C PRO A 91 -4.29 4.42 20.82
N ILE A 92 -5.39 5.04 20.40
CA ILE A 92 -5.38 6.38 19.81
C ILE A 92 -5.31 7.41 20.94
N GLN A 93 -4.17 8.09 21.07
CA GLN A 93 -4.05 9.26 21.95
C GLN A 93 -4.33 10.53 21.15
N VAL A 94 -5.51 11.12 21.36
CA VAL A 94 -5.94 12.32 20.64
C VAL A 94 -5.57 13.56 21.46
N ALA A 95 -4.64 14.36 20.94
CA ALA A 95 -4.43 15.73 21.39
C ALA A 95 -5.37 16.67 20.62
N ALA A 96 -6.02 17.60 21.32
CA ALA A 96 -6.93 18.59 20.74
C ALA A 96 -6.17 19.67 19.95
N THR A 97 -5.62 19.30 18.81
CA THR A 97 -4.98 20.23 17.87
C THR A 97 -6.02 20.79 16.90
N GLN A 98 -5.77 21.97 16.34
CA GLN A 98 -6.67 22.60 15.37
C GLN A 98 -6.98 21.69 14.17
N ASN A 99 -6.00 20.91 13.72
CA ASN A 99 -6.16 19.95 12.62
C ASN A 99 -7.12 18.82 12.97
N VAL A 100 -7.03 18.28 14.18
CA VAL A 100 -7.94 17.23 14.67
C VAL A 100 -9.37 17.78 14.73
N ILE A 101 -9.55 18.97 15.31
CA ILE A 101 -10.87 19.61 15.42
C ILE A 101 -11.48 19.84 14.02
N ALA A 102 -10.70 20.38 13.09
CA ALA A 102 -11.15 20.62 11.72
C ALA A 102 -11.52 19.32 11.00
N LYS A 103 -10.72 18.25 11.15
CA LYS A 103 -10.98 16.96 10.53
C LYS A 103 -12.24 16.31 11.10
N CYS A 104 -12.38 16.27 12.43
CA CYS A 104 -13.59 15.77 13.09
C CYS A 104 -14.84 16.51 12.63
N ARG A 105 -14.77 17.85 12.51
CA ARG A 105 -15.91 18.65 12.02
C ARG A 105 -16.29 18.29 10.59
N SER A 106 -15.30 18.15 9.70
CA SER A 106 -15.54 17.77 8.31
C SER A 106 -16.12 16.36 8.18
N SER A 107 -15.59 15.39 8.94
CA SER A 107 -16.11 14.03 8.98
C SER A 107 -17.54 13.98 9.50
N LEU A 108 -17.83 14.66 10.63
CA LEU A 108 -19.18 14.74 11.20
C LEU A 108 -20.18 15.38 10.23
N GLN A 109 -19.79 16.42 9.49
CA GLN A 109 -20.66 17.04 8.50
C GLN A 109 -21.00 16.07 7.36
N SER A 110 -20.01 15.35 6.82
CA SER A 110 -20.27 14.36 5.77
C SER A 110 -21.14 13.20 6.24
N ILE A 111 -20.94 12.75 7.49
CA ILE A 111 -21.78 11.71 8.10
C ILE A 111 -23.21 12.23 8.30
N HIS A 112 -23.38 13.47 8.78
CA HIS A 112 -24.68 14.10 8.97
C HIS A 112 -25.47 14.20 7.66
N GLU A 113 -24.83 14.62 6.56
CA GLU A 113 -25.46 14.68 5.24
C GLU A 113 -25.97 13.30 4.77
N GLU A 114 -25.23 12.22 5.01
CA GLU A 114 -25.71 10.86 4.71
C GLU A 114 -26.82 10.40 5.65
N LEU A 115 -26.71 10.70 6.95
CA LEU A 115 -27.76 10.36 7.92
C LEU A 115 -29.08 11.06 7.59
N CYS A 116 -29.04 12.27 7.02
CA CYS A 116 -30.23 12.94 6.51
C CYS A 116 -30.82 12.26 5.26
N ARG A 117 -30.01 11.53 4.49
CA ARG A 117 -30.44 10.83 3.27
C ARG A 117 -31.01 9.44 3.56
N LEU A 118 -30.48 8.78 4.59
CA LEU A 118 -30.77 7.39 4.91
C LEU A 118 -31.82 7.27 6.02
N SER A 119 -32.60 6.18 6.01
CA SER A 119 -33.62 5.92 7.03
C SER A 119 -33.11 5.09 8.20
N SER A 120 -31.99 4.37 8.02
CA SER A 120 -31.39 3.51 9.04
C SER A 120 -29.87 3.56 9.01
N TYR A 121 -29.24 3.37 10.18
CA TYR A 121 -27.77 3.25 10.31
C TYR A 121 -27.19 2.13 9.46
N LYS A 122 -27.91 1.02 9.31
CA LYS A 122 -27.46 -0.16 8.53
C LYS A 122 -27.27 0.14 7.04
N ASP A 123 -27.85 1.23 6.55
CA ASP A 123 -27.76 1.65 5.15
C ASP A 123 -26.50 2.47 4.85
N LEU A 124 -25.73 2.88 5.89
CA LEU A 124 -24.45 3.54 5.70
C LEU A 124 -23.41 2.53 5.19
N SER A 125 -22.42 3.01 4.42
CA SER A 125 -21.27 2.17 4.07
C SER A 125 -20.48 1.77 5.31
N GLU A 126 -19.92 0.55 5.33
CA GLU A 126 -19.09 0.03 6.43
C GLU A 126 -17.99 1.02 6.83
N ALA A 127 -17.36 1.68 5.86
CA ALA A 127 -16.33 2.69 6.11
C ALA A 127 -16.86 3.88 6.93
N LYS A 128 -18.07 4.40 6.64
CA LYS A 128 -18.67 5.51 7.39
C LYS A 128 -19.18 5.05 8.76
N GLN A 129 -19.63 3.81 8.87
CA GLN A 129 -20.01 3.19 10.14
C GLN A 129 -18.79 3.13 11.10
N SER A 130 -17.66 2.59 10.63
CA SER A 130 -16.43 2.53 11.43
C SER A 130 -15.88 3.93 11.80
N GLU A 131 -15.99 4.91 10.89
CA GLU A 131 -15.60 6.29 11.19
C GLU A 131 -16.47 6.89 12.32
N LEU A 132 -17.79 6.64 12.28
CA LEU A 132 -18.69 7.09 13.34
C LEU A 132 -18.39 6.42 14.68
N GLU A 133 -18.16 5.11 14.69
CA GLU A 133 -17.78 4.36 15.89
C GLU A 133 -16.50 4.92 16.52
N THR A 134 -15.49 5.20 15.69
CA THR A 134 -14.22 5.79 16.15
C THR A 134 -14.45 7.17 16.80
N ILE A 135 -15.23 8.03 16.16
CA ILE A 135 -15.56 9.36 16.72
C ILE A 135 -16.31 9.21 18.06
N LEU A 136 -17.23 8.26 18.15
CA LEU A 136 -18.03 8.01 19.35
C LEU A 136 -17.16 7.48 20.50
N GLU A 137 -16.18 6.62 20.23
CA GLU A 137 -15.18 6.19 21.23
C GLU A 137 -14.34 7.35 21.75
N ILE A 138 -13.87 8.23 20.85
CA ILE A 138 -13.10 9.43 21.22
C ILE A 138 -13.94 10.33 22.15
N ILE A 139 -15.20 10.58 21.81
CA ILE A 139 -16.11 11.40 22.62
C ILE A 139 -16.37 10.75 23.98
N LYS A 140 -16.65 9.44 24.03
CA LYS A 140 -16.85 8.71 25.29
C LYS A 140 -15.62 8.79 26.18
N ALA A 141 -14.42 8.61 25.62
CA ALA A 141 -13.17 8.73 26.34
C ALA A 141 -12.97 10.16 26.88
N ALA A 142 -13.28 11.18 26.07
CA ALA A 142 -13.20 12.58 26.49
C ALA A 142 -14.15 12.90 27.65
N ILE A 143 -15.40 12.42 27.59
CA ILE A 143 -16.38 12.60 28.68
C ILE A 143 -15.93 11.89 29.95
N LYS A 144 -15.42 10.65 29.85
CA LYS A 144 -14.92 9.88 31.01
C LYS A 144 -13.72 10.57 31.69
N ASN A 145 -12.86 11.21 30.92
CA ASN A 145 -11.66 11.88 31.41
C ASN A 145 -11.92 13.35 31.79
N ALA A 146 -13.13 13.88 31.56
CA ALA A 146 -13.50 15.21 32.03
C ALA A 146 -13.48 15.21 33.57
N PRO A 147 -12.85 16.21 34.21
CA PRO A 147 -12.91 16.32 35.66
C PRO A 147 -14.38 16.40 36.07
N SER A 148 -14.79 15.59 37.05
CA SER A 148 -16.10 15.70 37.67
C SER A 148 -16.19 17.09 38.33
N THR A 149 -16.80 18.03 37.61
CA THR A 149 -17.20 19.34 38.13
C THR A 149 -18.19 19.19 39.27
#